data_AF-A0A946S1S8-F1
#
_entry.id   AF-A0A946S1S8-F1
#
_cell.length_a   1.000
_cell.length_b   1.000
_cell.length_c   1.000
_cell.angle_alpha   90.00
_cell.angle_beta   90.00
_cell.angle_gamma   90.00
#
_symmetry.space_group_name_H-M   'P 1'
#
loop_
_entity.id
_entity.type
_entity.pdbx_description
1 polymer ?
#
loop_
_entity_poly.entity_id
_entity_poly.type
_entity_poly.pdbx_seq_one_letter_code
_entity_poly.pdbx_strand_id
1 'polypeptide(L)'
;VKEVEKIEKEELNREIKPMNDESNFSVDESFKILINALKNQIKGITKKGMQAIENGDFEKARIPLERAASIPKLMDKLNELKVEWAILSGQTKVVKAKPSTTSREARSERAKKPRLPRGTLTSNSAYTIPILKSLVEIGGSTQKADVIKTVGKIMEKSFNKFDLQPPAAHPKTPRWQIKFDKIRVSLIDKGLLVKETDSGIWEISKKGRDMLKAQKTK
;
A
#
# COMPACT_ATOMS: atom_id res chain seq x y z
N VAL A 1 -16.88 27.05 -38.29
CA VAL A 1 -15.75 26.50 -37.50
C VAL A 1 -15.56 27.24 -36.17
N LYS A 2 -15.36 28.57 -36.18
CA LYS A 2 -15.17 29.38 -34.95
C LYS A 2 -16.35 29.38 -33.96
N GLU A 3 -17.56 29.11 -34.45
CA GLU A 3 -18.79 29.12 -33.63
C GLU A 3 -19.03 27.78 -32.91
N VAL A 4 -18.58 26.66 -33.49
CA VAL A 4 -18.70 25.31 -32.90
C VAL A 4 -17.67 25.14 -31.78
N GLU A 5 -16.44 25.64 -31.95
CA GLU A 5 -15.42 25.67 -30.89
C GLU A 5 -15.79 26.57 -29.71
N LYS A 6 -16.68 27.56 -29.94
CA LYS A 6 -17.16 28.47 -28.89
C LYS A 6 -18.24 27.80 -28.04
N ILE A 7 -19.09 26.97 -28.66
CA ILE A 7 -20.13 26.19 -27.97
C ILE A 7 -19.49 25.05 -27.16
N GLU A 8 -18.48 24.33 -27.69
CA GLU A 8 -17.77 23.30 -26.92
C GLU A 8 -17.01 23.87 -25.71
N LYS A 9 -16.43 25.07 -25.83
CA LYS A 9 -15.77 25.75 -24.69
C LYS A 9 -16.78 26.29 -23.67
N GLU A 10 -17.97 26.68 -24.09
CA GLU A 10 -19.04 27.10 -23.17
C GLU A 10 -19.71 25.92 -22.47
N GLU A 11 -19.86 24.76 -23.11
CA GLU A 11 -20.38 23.54 -22.47
C GLU A 11 -19.36 22.92 -21.49
N LEU A 12 -18.05 22.95 -21.82
CA LEU A 12 -17.00 22.50 -20.90
C LEU A 12 -16.89 23.37 -19.63
N ASN A 13 -17.30 24.65 -19.73
CA ASN A 13 -17.34 25.58 -18.60
C ASN A 13 -18.65 25.53 -17.79
N ARG A 14 -19.72 24.91 -18.30
CA ARG A 14 -21.03 24.84 -17.62
C ARG A 14 -21.15 23.72 -16.59
N GLU A 15 -20.23 22.76 -16.55
CA GLU A 15 -20.23 21.68 -15.55
C GLU A 15 -19.23 21.84 -14.40
N ILE A 16 -18.55 22.98 -14.34
CA ILE A 16 -17.90 23.44 -13.12
C ILE A 16 -18.74 24.59 -12.57
N LYS A 17 -19.96 24.28 -12.14
CA LYS A 17 -20.67 25.18 -11.24
C LYS A 17 -19.82 25.26 -9.98
N PRO A 18 -19.25 26.43 -9.62
CA PRO A 18 -18.64 26.56 -8.31
C PRO A 18 -19.77 26.40 -7.30
N MET A 19 -19.76 25.29 -6.57
CA MET A 19 -20.44 25.22 -5.29
C MET A 19 -19.76 26.28 -4.43
N ASN A 20 -20.34 27.50 -4.43
CA ASN A 20 -20.24 28.43 -3.33
C ASN A 20 -20.83 27.72 -2.12
N ASP A 21 -19.99 26.95 -1.47
CA ASP A 21 -20.04 26.78 -0.03
C ASP A 21 -18.73 27.41 0.43
N GLU A 22 -18.82 28.53 1.16
CA GLU A 22 -17.70 29.13 1.91
C GLU A 22 -17.27 28.20 3.07
N SER A 23 -17.24 26.90 2.80
CA SER A 23 -16.55 25.92 3.59
C SER A 23 -15.08 26.18 3.37
N ASN A 24 -14.50 27.01 4.25
CA ASN A 24 -13.07 27.23 4.37
C ASN A 24 -12.42 25.90 4.81
N PHE A 25 -12.36 24.94 3.88
CA PHE A 25 -11.82 23.63 4.11
C PHE A 25 -10.33 23.80 4.35
N SER A 26 -9.87 23.41 5.54
CA SER A 26 -8.44 23.23 5.76
C SER A 26 -7.91 22.30 4.67
N VAL A 27 -6.67 22.51 4.26
CA VAL A 27 -6.06 21.69 3.19
C VAL A 27 -6.14 20.18 3.52
N ASP A 28 -6.08 19.81 4.80
CA ASP A 28 -6.33 18.45 5.28
C ASP A 28 -7.72 17.90 4.93
N GLU A 29 -8.73 18.75 5.04
CA GLU A 29 -10.12 18.44 4.74
C GLU A 29 -10.32 18.32 3.23
N SER A 30 -9.71 19.20 2.44
CA SER A 30 -9.69 19.10 0.97
C SER A 30 -9.06 17.78 0.49
N PHE A 31 -7.94 17.36 1.10
CA PHE A 31 -7.34 16.05 0.81
C PHE A 31 -8.28 14.89 1.17
N LYS A 32 -8.98 14.94 2.31
CA LYS A 32 -9.96 13.90 2.68
C LYS A 32 -11.13 13.83 1.70
N ILE A 33 -11.67 14.99 1.32
CA ILE A 33 -12.77 15.12 0.36
C ILE A 33 -12.36 14.50 -0.97
N LEU A 34 -11.17 14.84 -1.49
CA LEU A 34 -10.69 14.30 -2.76
C LEU A 34 -10.44 12.78 -2.69
N ILE A 35 -9.81 12.28 -1.62
CA ILE A 35 -9.62 10.83 -1.41
C ILE A 35 -10.98 10.10 -1.39
N ASN A 36 -11.97 10.66 -0.70
CA ASN A 36 -13.29 10.04 -0.60
C ASN A 36 -14.05 10.09 -1.94
N ALA A 37 -13.95 11.19 -2.67
CA ALA A 37 -14.50 11.31 -4.01
C ALA A 37 -13.91 10.26 -4.96
N LEU A 38 -12.58 10.08 -4.94
CA LEU A 38 -11.90 9.04 -5.73
C LEU A 38 -12.35 7.62 -5.33
N LYS A 39 -12.57 7.34 -4.04
CA LYS A 39 -13.11 6.04 -3.57
C LYS A 39 -14.50 5.77 -4.11
N ASN A 40 -15.35 6.79 -4.16
CA ASN A 40 -16.69 6.68 -4.71
C ASN A 40 -16.65 6.50 -6.24
N GLN A 41 -15.72 7.17 -6.92
CA GLN A 41 -15.51 6.98 -8.36
C GLN A 41 -15.09 5.53 -8.70
N ILE A 42 -14.16 4.93 -7.94
CA ILE A 42 -13.81 3.50 -8.11
C ILE A 42 -15.06 2.63 -8.03
N LYS A 43 -15.89 2.81 -6.98
CA LYS A 43 -17.12 2.03 -6.83
C LYS A 43 -18.06 2.18 -8.03
N GLY A 44 -18.22 3.41 -8.54
CA GLY A 44 -19.06 3.68 -9.71
C GLY A 44 -18.53 3.03 -11.00
N ILE A 45 -17.23 3.14 -11.24
CA ILE A 45 -16.57 2.57 -12.43
C ILE A 45 -16.58 1.04 -12.37
N THR A 46 -16.26 0.44 -11.23
CA THR A 46 -16.31 -1.01 -11.03
C THR A 46 -17.73 -1.53 -11.21
N LYS A 47 -18.76 -0.81 -10.73
CA LYS A 47 -20.16 -1.18 -10.96
C LYS A 47 -20.52 -1.24 -12.46
N LYS A 48 -20.11 -0.24 -13.24
CA LYS A 48 -20.32 -0.22 -14.69
C LYS A 48 -19.57 -1.36 -15.41
N GLY A 49 -18.35 -1.66 -14.97
CA GLY A 49 -17.56 -2.79 -15.48
C GLY A 49 -18.21 -4.15 -15.17
N MET A 50 -18.70 -4.33 -13.95
CA MET A 50 -19.42 -5.56 -13.55
C MET A 50 -20.71 -5.76 -14.36
N GLN A 51 -21.48 -4.70 -14.60
CA GLN A 51 -22.68 -4.77 -15.44
C GLN A 51 -22.36 -5.17 -16.89
N ALA A 52 -21.25 -4.69 -17.46
CA ALA A 52 -20.81 -5.10 -18.79
C ALA A 52 -20.38 -6.58 -18.83
N ILE A 53 -19.73 -7.07 -17.77
CA ILE A 53 -19.40 -8.51 -17.62
C ILE A 53 -20.67 -9.35 -17.50
N GLU A 54 -21.63 -8.93 -16.68
CA GLU A 54 -22.91 -9.62 -16.50
C GLU A 54 -23.68 -9.78 -17.82
N ASN A 55 -23.55 -8.80 -18.73
CA ASN A 55 -24.15 -8.83 -20.06
C ASN A 55 -23.31 -9.59 -21.11
N GLY A 56 -22.18 -10.22 -20.72
CA GLY A 56 -21.28 -10.95 -21.61
C GLY A 56 -20.36 -10.07 -22.46
N ASP A 57 -20.36 -8.75 -22.23
CA ASP A 57 -19.65 -7.73 -23.01
C ASP A 57 -18.29 -7.40 -22.36
N PHE A 58 -17.39 -8.39 -22.34
CA PHE A 58 -16.08 -8.30 -21.68
C PHE A 58 -15.19 -7.17 -22.22
N GLU A 59 -15.26 -6.89 -23.52
CA GLU A 59 -14.51 -5.78 -24.14
C GLU A 59 -14.96 -4.41 -23.62
N LYS A 60 -16.28 -4.23 -23.36
CA LYS A 60 -16.80 -2.99 -22.77
C LYS A 60 -16.45 -2.85 -21.30
N ALA A 61 -16.19 -3.95 -20.59
CA ALA A 61 -15.77 -3.96 -19.19
C ALA A 61 -14.29 -3.62 -19.00
N ARG A 62 -13.45 -3.86 -20.01
CA ARG A 62 -11.99 -3.70 -19.95
C ARG A 62 -11.56 -2.28 -19.59
N ILE A 63 -12.04 -1.29 -20.35
CA ILE A 63 -11.64 0.12 -20.17
C ILE A 63 -12.08 0.67 -18.80
N PRO A 64 -13.32 0.46 -18.32
CA PRO A 64 -13.71 0.83 -16.96
C PRO A 64 -12.83 0.17 -15.88
N LEU A 65 -12.57 -1.13 -15.97
CA LEU A 65 -11.80 -1.83 -14.94
C LEU A 65 -10.34 -1.40 -14.88
N GLU A 66 -9.72 -1.14 -16.04
CA GLU A 66 -8.36 -0.61 -16.12
C GLU A 66 -8.25 0.80 -15.52
N ARG A 67 -9.25 1.65 -15.78
CA ARG A 67 -9.37 2.96 -15.13
C ARG A 67 -9.53 2.83 -13.62
N ALA A 68 -10.39 1.92 -13.14
CA ALA A 68 -10.57 1.65 -11.72
C ALA A 68 -9.28 1.13 -11.06
N ALA A 69 -8.48 0.32 -11.76
CA ALA A 69 -7.19 -0.18 -11.28
C ALA A 69 -6.10 0.90 -11.20
N SER A 70 -6.24 1.99 -11.94
CA SER A 70 -5.28 3.10 -11.95
C SER A 70 -5.51 4.12 -10.82
N ILE A 71 -6.74 4.22 -10.30
CA ILE A 71 -7.10 5.20 -9.26
C ILE A 71 -6.41 4.94 -7.90
N PRO A 72 -6.18 3.69 -7.43
CA PRO A 72 -5.41 3.44 -6.22
C PRO A 72 -4.01 4.07 -6.23
N LYS A 73 -3.30 4.03 -7.38
CA LYS A 73 -1.99 4.67 -7.54
C LYS A 73 -2.06 6.19 -7.36
N LEU A 74 -3.15 6.82 -7.81
CA LEU A 74 -3.39 8.25 -7.60
C LEU A 74 -3.69 8.56 -6.12
N MET A 75 -4.41 7.67 -5.43
CA MET A 75 -4.64 7.82 -3.97
C MET A 75 -3.34 7.73 -3.18
N ASP A 76 -2.41 6.85 -3.56
CA ASP A 76 -1.11 6.72 -2.89
C ASP A 76 -0.31 8.02 -3.02
N LYS A 77 -0.19 8.55 -4.25
CA LYS A 77 0.42 9.87 -4.50
C LYS A 77 -0.26 11.00 -3.73
N LEU A 78 -1.58 10.95 -3.61
CA LEU A 78 -2.34 11.96 -2.87
C LEU A 78 -2.09 11.89 -1.35
N ASN A 79 -1.87 10.69 -0.81
CA ASN A 79 -1.46 10.51 0.59
C ASN A 79 -0.02 10.96 0.83
N GLU A 80 0.89 10.73 -0.11
CA GLU A 80 2.27 11.25 -0.07
C GLU A 80 2.26 12.78 -0.04
N LEU A 81 1.53 13.41 -0.96
CA LEU A 81 1.35 14.87 -0.99
C LEU A 81 0.71 15.42 0.29
N LYS A 82 -0.22 14.68 0.91
CA LYS A 82 -0.79 15.08 2.20
C LYS A 82 0.26 15.08 3.32
N VAL A 83 1.17 14.12 3.33
CA VAL A 83 2.27 14.07 4.31
C VAL A 83 3.25 15.20 4.07
N GLU A 84 3.63 15.45 2.82
CA GLU A 84 4.49 16.58 2.43
C GLU A 84 3.86 17.92 2.82
N TRP A 85 2.57 18.09 2.56
CA TRP A 85 1.81 19.27 2.96
C TRP A 85 1.81 19.47 4.49
N ALA A 86 1.62 18.40 5.27
CA ALA A 86 1.65 18.49 6.73
C ALA A 86 3.04 18.92 7.27
N ILE A 87 4.11 18.57 6.55
CA ILE A 87 5.48 19.02 6.83
C ILE A 87 5.64 20.51 6.50
N LEU A 88 5.23 20.93 5.30
CA LEU A 88 5.41 22.29 4.80
C LEU A 88 4.52 23.32 5.51
N SER A 89 3.30 22.96 5.86
CA SER A 89 2.34 23.83 6.55
C SER A 89 2.68 24.07 8.03
N GLY A 90 3.79 23.51 8.52
CA GLY A 90 4.19 23.62 9.92
C GLY A 90 3.25 22.88 10.88
N GLN A 91 2.27 22.13 10.36
CA GLN A 91 1.39 21.25 11.13
C GLN A 91 2.17 20.12 11.81
N THR A 92 3.36 19.80 11.30
CA THR A 92 4.34 18.98 12.01
C THR A 92 5.54 19.80 12.48
N LYS A 93 5.63 20.04 13.80
CA LYS A 93 6.92 20.27 14.47
C LYS A 93 7.68 18.95 14.48
N VAL A 94 8.94 18.95 14.05
CA VAL A 94 9.85 17.80 14.18
C VAL A 94 10.19 17.59 15.67
N VAL A 95 9.24 17.20 16.52
CA VAL A 95 9.47 16.54 17.82
C VAL A 95 8.22 15.72 18.23
N LYS A 96 8.42 14.41 18.42
CA LYS A 96 7.67 13.44 19.25
C LYS A 96 6.30 13.92 19.79
N ALA A 97 5.21 13.65 19.07
CA ALA A 97 3.87 14.06 19.48
C ALA A 97 3.21 13.12 20.51
N LYS A 98 2.79 13.69 21.66
CA LYS A 98 1.67 13.21 22.50
C LYS A 98 0.34 13.68 21.89
N PRO A 99 -0.76 12.89 21.89
CA PRO A 99 -2.09 13.37 21.49
C PRO A 99 -3.03 13.65 22.68
N SER A 100 -3.85 14.70 22.57
CA SER A 100 -4.93 15.13 23.48
C SER A 100 -6.32 14.73 22.90
N THR A 101 -7.17 13.96 23.58
CA THR A 101 -8.22 14.26 24.61
C THR A 101 -9.69 14.21 24.17
N THR A 102 -10.07 13.67 23.00
CA THR A 102 -11.51 13.43 22.69
C THR A 102 -11.88 11.99 22.35
N SER A 103 -10.97 11.03 22.50
CA SER A 103 -11.25 9.59 22.33
C SER A 103 -11.20 8.80 23.64
N ARG A 104 -11.33 9.47 24.79
CA ARG A 104 -10.79 8.98 26.07
C ARG A 104 -11.44 7.69 26.59
N GLU A 105 -12.69 7.41 26.24
CA GLU A 105 -13.41 6.23 26.76
C GLU A 105 -13.26 5.00 25.85
N ALA A 106 -13.46 5.13 24.54
CA ALA A 106 -13.30 4.00 23.60
C ALA A 106 -11.82 3.60 23.36
N ARG A 107 -10.87 4.53 23.54
CA ARG A 107 -9.42 4.24 23.46
C ARG A 107 -8.86 3.70 24.78
N SER A 108 -9.55 3.90 25.91
CA SER A 108 -9.13 3.42 27.24
C SER A 108 -8.98 1.90 27.30
N GLU A 109 -9.91 1.16 26.70
CA GLU A 109 -9.82 -0.31 26.60
C GLU A 109 -8.65 -0.77 25.70
N ARG A 110 -8.42 -0.08 24.57
CA ARG A 110 -7.36 -0.44 23.59
C ARG A 110 -5.96 0.01 24.01
N ALA A 111 -5.85 0.94 24.96
CA ALA A 111 -4.60 1.51 25.47
C ALA A 111 -3.97 0.71 26.63
N LYS A 112 -4.64 -0.31 27.17
CA LYS A 112 -4.12 -1.13 28.27
C LYS A 112 -3.05 -2.15 27.85
N LYS A 113 -2.79 -2.35 26.55
CA LYS A 113 -1.70 -3.23 26.11
C LYS A 113 -0.41 -2.43 25.92
N PRO A 114 0.64 -2.68 26.71
CA PRO A 114 1.90 -1.97 26.60
C PRO A 114 2.45 -2.09 25.17
N ARG A 115 2.99 -0.99 24.65
CA ARG A 115 3.73 -1.01 23.39
C ARG A 115 4.90 -1.97 23.55
N LEU A 116 5.03 -2.89 22.61
CA LEU A 116 6.15 -3.82 22.55
C LEU A 116 7.48 -3.06 22.55
N PRO A 117 8.40 -3.39 23.47
CA PRO A 117 9.74 -2.81 23.48
C PRO A 117 10.42 -2.94 22.11
N ARG A 118 11.30 -1.99 21.77
CA ARG A 118 12.10 -2.11 20.55
C ARG A 118 13.00 -3.35 20.67
N GLY A 119 13.16 -4.10 19.57
CA GLY A 119 13.98 -5.32 19.54
C GLY A 119 13.26 -6.61 19.91
N THR A 120 11.96 -6.58 20.24
CA THR A 120 11.20 -7.81 20.55
C THR A 120 10.72 -8.58 19.33
N LEU A 121 10.81 -8.01 18.14
CA LEU A 121 10.41 -8.69 16.90
C LEU A 121 11.65 -9.13 16.13
N THR A 122 11.54 -10.23 15.38
CA THR A 122 12.60 -10.68 14.48
C THR A 122 13.04 -9.54 13.55
N SER A 123 14.35 -9.29 13.48
CA SER A 123 14.92 -8.20 12.71
C SER A 123 14.67 -8.38 11.21
N ASN A 124 14.54 -7.28 10.46
CA ASN A 124 14.32 -7.36 9.02
C ASN A 124 15.48 -8.08 8.29
N SER A 125 16.71 -7.97 8.79
CA SER A 125 17.88 -8.63 8.21
C SER A 125 17.78 -10.15 8.27
N ALA A 126 17.15 -10.71 9.32
CA ALA A 126 16.98 -12.16 9.48
C ALA A 126 16.11 -12.81 8.39
N TYR A 127 15.24 -12.03 7.72
CA TYR A 127 14.39 -12.53 6.64
C TYR A 127 15.11 -12.61 5.28
N THR A 128 16.28 -11.97 5.14
CA THR A 128 17.01 -11.89 3.86
C THR A 128 17.29 -13.28 3.29
N ILE A 129 17.93 -14.15 4.07
CA ILE A 129 18.33 -15.49 3.62
C ILE A 129 17.12 -16.40 3.39
N PRO A 130 16.14 -16.49 4.32
CA PRO A 130 14.92 -17.26 4.08
C PRO A 130 14.17 -16.86 2.81
N ILE A 131 14.06 -15.57 2.51
CA ILE A 131 13.40 -15.09 1.29
C ILE A 131 14.16 -15.54 0.05
N LEU A 132 15.47 -15.34 0.01
CA LEU A 132 16.28 -15.77 -1.14
C LEU A 132 16.22 -17.30 -1.33
N LYS A 133 16.27 -18.08 -0.24
CA LYS A 133 16.12 -19.55 -0.30
C LYS A 133 14.77 -19.94 -0.87
N SER A 134 13.68 -19.34 -0.38
CA SER A 134 12.33 -19.63 -0.85
C SER A 134 12.17 -19.37 -2.35
N LEU A 135 12.78 -18.29 -2.87
CA LEU A 135 12.74 -17.98 -4.29
C LEU A 135 13.52 -19.03 -5.10
N VAL A 136 14.72 -19.43 -4.67
CA VAL A 136 15.51 -20.46 -5.36
C VAL A 136 14.77 -21.82 -5.36
N GLU A 137 14.16 -22.20 -4.25
CA GLU A 137 13.41 -23.46 -4.12
C GLU A 137 12.22 -23.53 -5.08
N ILE A 138 11.58 -22.40 -5.38
CA ILE A 138 10.39 -22.31 -6.26
C ILE A 138 10.77 -21.98 -7.71
N GLY A 139 12.07 -22.01 -8.07
CA GLY A 139 12.53 -21.82 -9.46
C GLY A 139 13.02 -20.40 -9.79
N GLY A 140 13.04 -19.50 -8.82
CA GLY A 140 13.67 -18.18 -8.89
C GLY A 140 12.71 -17.00 -9.06
N SER A 141 11.48 -17.24 -9.49
CA SER A 141 10.45 -16.22 -9.65
C SER A 141 9.08 -16.79 -9.29
N THR A 142 8.33 -16.14 -8.40
CA THR A 142 7.03 -16.65 -7.94
C THR A 142 6.16 -15.55 -7.31
N GLN A 143 4.91 -15.86 -6.98
CA GLN A 143 4.02 -14.90 -6.33
C GLN A 143 4.44 -14.62 -4.88
N LYS A 144 4.22 -13.38 -4.43
CA LYS A 144 4.42 -12.95 -3.03
C LYS A 144 3.81 -13.92 -2.02
N ALA A 145 2.62 -14.44 -2.31
CA ALA A 145 1.91 -15.37 -1.43
C ALA A 145 2.70 -16.66 -1.20
N ASP A 146 3.30 -17.21 -2.25
CA ASP A 146 4.11 -18.42 -2.18
C ASP A 146 5.43 -18.18 -1.43
N VAL A 147 6.07 -17.02 -1.65
CA VAL A 147 7.24 -16.59 -0.87
C VAL A 147 6.90 -16.51 0.62
N ILE A 148 5.79 -15.86 0.99
CA ILE A 148 5.35 -15.74 2.39
C ILE A 148 5.13 -17.12 3.00
N LYS A 149 4.41 -18.01 2.28
CA LYS A 149 4.12 -19.37 2.75
C LYS A 149 5.40 -20.16 3.03
N THR A 150 6.36 -20.12 2.10
CA THR A 150 7.62 -20.88 2.22
C THR A 150 8.53 -20.29 3.29
N VAL A 151 8.67 -18.97 3.37
CA VAL A 151 9.43 -18.33 4.47
C VAL A 151 8.79 -18.63 5.83
N GLY A 152 7.46 -18.67 5.91
CA GLY A 152 6.75 -19.08 7.11
C GLY A 152 7.17 -20.45 7.62
N LYS A 153 7.38 -21.41 6.72
CA LYS A 153 7.91 -22.75 7.04
C LYS A 153 9.39 -22.70 7.43
N ILE A 154 10.23 -22.02 6.65
CA ILE A 154 11.68 -21.93 6.91
C ILE A 154 11.97 -21.30 8.27
N MET A 155 11.21 -20.27 8.65
CA MET A 155 11.42 -19.49 9.85
C MET A 155 10.51 -19.89 11.02
N GLU A 156 9.75 -20.98 10.91
CA GLU A 156 8.76 -21.39 11.91
C GLU A 156 9.34 -21.39 13.33
N LYS A 157 10.53 -21.98 13.50
CA LYS A 157 11.25 -22.05 14.78
C LYS A 157 11.99 -20.76 15.16
N SER A 158 12.12 -19.82 14.24
CA SER A 158 12.80 -18.53 14.45
C SER A 158 11.85 -17.43 14.90
N PHE A 159 10.54 -17.57 14.66
CA PHE A 159 9.57 -16.59 15.09
C PHE A 159 9.38 -16.63 16.60
N ASN A 160 9.43 -15.46 17.22
CA ASN A 160 9.05 -15.34 18.62
C ASN A 160 7.53 -15.11 18.76
N LYS A 161 7.06 -15.17 20.00
CA LYS A 161 5.63 -14.99 20.33
C LYS A 161 5.03 -13.69 19.79
N PHE A 162 5.82 -12.63 19.61
CA PHE A 162 5.35 -11.34 19.12
C PHE A 162 5.25 -11.29 17.60
N ASP A 163 6.11 -12.00 16.88
CA ASP A 163 6.04 -12.10 15.42
C ASP A 163 4.76 -12.82 14.97
N LEU A 164 4.33 -13.82 15.74
CA LEU A 164 3.11 -14.61 15.50
C LEU A 164 1.82 -13.90 15.91
N GLN A 165 1.89 -12.91 16.81
CA GLN A 165 0.71 -12.18 17.26
C GLN A 165 0.22 -11.18 16.20
N PRO A 166 -1.07 -11.20 15.84
CA PRO A 166 -1.63 -10.18 14.97
C PRO A 166 -1.71 -8.82 15.68
N PRO A 167 -1.48 -7.69 14.98
CA PRO A 167 -1.74 -6.38 15.55
C PRO A 167 -3.25 -6.13 15.62
N ALA A 168 -3.67 -5.28 16.56
CA ALA A 168 -5.09 -4.94 16.72
C ALA A 168 -5.71 -4.32 15.45
N ALA A 169 -4.91 -3.73 14.57
CA ALA A 169 -5.37 -3.17 13.28
C ALA A 169 -5.56 -4.24 12.19
N HIS A 170 -4.86 -5.38 12.28
CA HIS A 170 -4.93 -6.49 11.33
C HIS A 170 -5.08 -7.81 12.11
N PRO A 171 -6.26 -8.07 12.71
CA PRO A 171 -6.45 -9.17 13.65
C PRO A 171 -6.29 -10.56 13.03
N LYS A 172 -6.33 -10.66 11.69
CA LYS A 172 -6.21 -11.92 10.93
C LYS A 172 -4.81 -12.17 10.37
N THR A 173 -3.86 -11.25 10.55
CA THR A 173 -2.54 -11.31 9.90
C THR A 173 -1.42 -11.22 10.93
N PRO A 174 -0.55 -12.23 11.06
CA PRO A 174 0.61 -12.18 11.94
C PRO A 174 1.52 -11.00 11.62
N ARG A 175 2.15 -10.40 12.64
CA ARG A 175 3.04 -9.23 12.48
C ARG A 175 4.19 -9.49 11.53
N TRP A 176 4.73 -10.70 11.48
CA TRP A 176 5.84 -11.02 10.59
C TRP A 176 5.47 -10.90 9.11
N GLN A 177 4.24 -11.24 8.72
CA GLN A 177 3.78 -11.13 7.33
C GLN A 177 3.64 -9.67 6.89
N ILE A 178 3.20 -8.80 7.80
CA ILE A 178 3.02 -7.36 7.53
C ILE A 178 4.36 -6.68 7.19
N LYS A 179 5.50 -7.25 7.63
CA LYS A 179 6.82 -6.70 7.33
C LYS A 179 7.29 -6.96 5.90
N PHE A 180 6.68 -7.89 5.16
CA PHE A 180 7.22 -8.36 3.88
C PHE A 180 7.34 -7.26 2.84
N ASP A 181 6.39 -6.32 2.81
CA ASP A 181 6.45 -5.20 1.86
C ASP A 181 7.66 -4.31 2.13
N LYS A 182 7.97 -4.04 3.41
CA LYS A 182 9.17 -3.29 3.79
C LYS A 182 10.46 -4.06 3.50
N ILE A 183 10.43 -5.38 3.71
CA ILE A 183 11.60 -6.23 3.43
C ILE A 183 11.87 -6.26 1.93
N ARG A 184 10.84 -6.39 1.07
CA ARG A 184 11.00 -6.37 -0.39
C ARG A 184 11.73 -5.12 -0.85
N VAL A 185 11.28 -3.95 -0.43
CA VAL A 185 11.91 -2.66 -0.79
C VAL A 185 13.39 -2.70 -0.41
N SER A 186 13.72 -3.09 0.83
CA SER A 186 15.12 -3.18 1.26
C SER A 186 15.95 -4.19 0.47
N LEU A 187 15.36 -5.30 0.00
CA LEU A 187 16.06 -6.29 -0.81
C LEU A 187 16.26 -5.82 -2.26
N ILE A 188 15.32 -5.08 -2.83
CA ILE A 188 15.48 -4.42 -4.13
C ILE A 188 16.58 -3.36 -4.06
N ASP A 189 16.59 -2.51 -3.03
CA ASP A 189 17.61 -1.47 -2.83
C ASP A 189 19.01 -2.07 -2.70
N LYS A 190 19.12 -3.25 -2.06
CA LYS A 190 20.38 -4.00 -1.96
C LYS A 190 20.74 -4.73 -3.26
N GLY A 191 19.89 -4.70 -4.28
CA GLY A 191 20.04 -5.40 -5.55
C GLY A 191 19.95 -6.92 -5.41
N LEU A 192 19.26 -7.43 -4.39
CA LEU A 192 19.08 -8.88 -4.15
C LEU A 192 17.85 -9.43 -4.87
N LEU A 193 16.82 -8.59 -5.09
CA LEU A 193 15.65 -8.89 -5.91
C LEU A 193 15.60 -8.00 -7.15
N VAL A 194 14.91 -8.48 -8.18
CA VAL A 194 14.62 -7.68 -9.39
C VAL A 194 13.58 -6.61 -9.07
N LYS A 195 13.82 -5.38 -9.54
CA LYS A 195 12.93 -4.22 -9.32
C LYS A 195 11.69 -4.29 -10.20
N GLU A 196 11.89 -4.58 -11.49
CA GLU A 196 10.86 -4.62 -12.51
C GLU A 196 10.38 -6.06 -12.69
N THR A 197 9.27 -6.38 -12.03
CA THR A 197 8.58 -7.67 -12.15
C THR A 197 7.10 -7.40 -12.35
N ASP A 198 6.37 -8.35 -12.92
CA ASP A 198 4.91 -8.26 -12.97
C ASP A 198 4.32 -8.07 -11.56
N SER A 199 3.15 -7.46 -11.50
CA SER A 199 2.48 -7.14 -10.23
C SER A 199 2.35 -8.38 -9.36
N GLY A 200 2.94 -8.33 -8.16
CA GLY A 200 2.87 -9.42 -7.18
C GLY A 200 3.91 -10.54 -7.36
N ILE A 201 4.69 -10.53 -8.44
CA ILE A 201 5.80 -11.47 -8.65
C ILE A 201 7.05 -10.99 -7.92
N TRP A 202 7.77 -11.91 -7.30
CA TRP A 202 9.07 -11.70 -6.65
C TRP A 202 10.09 -12.54 -7.38
N GLU A 203 11.18 -11.92 -7.81
CA GLU A 203 12.24 -12.59 -8.55
C GLU A 203 13.60 -12.33 -7.91
N ILE A 204 14.40 -13.39 -7.78
CA ILE A 204 15.76 -13.32 -7.27
C ILE A 204 16.73 -12.86 -8.36
N SER A 205 17.53 -11.83 -8.05
CA SER A 205 18.59 -11.37 -8.93
C SER A 205 19.81 -12.31 -8.93
N LYS A 206 20.73 -12.12 -9.89
CA LYS A 206 22.04 -12.78 -9.88
C LYS A 206 22.79 -12.56 -8.56
N LYS A 207 22.86 -11.32 -8.08
CA LYS A 207 23.51 -10.96 -6.81
C LYS A 207 22.88 -11.69 -5.62
N GLY A 208 21.56 -11.85 -5.62
CA GLY A 208 20.83 -12.64 -4.62
C GLY A 208 21.23 -14.12 -4.61
N ARG A 209 21.40 -14.72 -5.80
CA ARG A 209 21.87 -16.10 -5.95
C ARG A 209 23.32 -16.26 -5.48
N ASP A 210 24.19 -15.30 -5.82
CA ASP A 210 25.59 -15.32 -5.43
C ASP A 210 25.77 -15.19 -3.92
N MET A 211 24.93 -14.38 -3.26
CA MET A 211 24.90 -14.27 -1.79
C MET A 211 24.59 -15.60 -1.10
N LEU A 212 23.63 -16.38 -1.64
CA LEU A 212 23.31 -17.70 -1.11
C LEU A 212 24.44 -18.71 -1.31
N LYS A 213 25.12 -18.68 -2.47
CA LYS A 213 26.27 -19.54 -2.73
C LYS A 213 27.40 -19.24 -1.74
N ALA A 214 27.75 -17.97 -1.56
CA ALA A 214 28.78 -17.54 -0.62
C ALA A 214 28.46 -17.94 0.84
N GLN A 215 27.18 -18.04 1.20
CA GLN A 215 26.77 -18.53 2.52
C GLN A 215 26.93 -20.05 2.70
N LYS A 216 26.81 -20.85 1.64
CA LYS A 216 26.96 -22.31 1.70
C LYS A 216 28.42 -22.76 1.75
N THR A 217 29.34 -21.89 1.35
CA THR A 217 30.79 -22.16 1.34
C THR A 217 31.48 -21.82 2.67
N LYS A 218 30.75 -21.19 3.61
CA LYS A 218 31.19 -20.95 4.99
C LYS A 218 30.56 -21.97 5.92
#